data_AF-A0A2E8U6P0-F1
#
_entry.id   AF-A0A2E8U6P0-F1
#
_cell.length_a   1.000
_cell.length_b   1.000
_cell.length_c   1.000
_cell.angle_alpha   90.00
_cell.angle_beta   90.00
_cell.angle_gamma   90.00
#
_symmetry.space_group_name_H-M   'P 1'
#
loop_
_entity.id
_entity.type
_entity.pdbx_description
1 polymer ?
#
loop_
_entity_poly.entity_id
_entity_poly.type
_entity_poly.pdbx_seq_one_letter_code
_entity_poly.pdbx_strand_id
1 'polypeptide(L)'
;MFRVRLVEAPMPTGSRDPDVLLAWLLDSMGLVRRKSDGFSVDDDQGALHRMLSQTFMAEPLKGWDAKSISDISGLSQTGVHHQLVKLRESGLVSTQTDDRWHVYVLRGGSMSASMELISAQAKVILNQRLGTLSSYISESEERMVVPCEEEEYGFRIEVAEPRALVEAEDSLDALVRELGLNGERAKQGDELSRKLLEELSGSGNAVSLLALSEKFGESRSRVQRSIERMRAAGIVERVPMLERLAQDIYAGLMRQSDARGEDWLMTRGGLGRLDESVSKSLIAGVRKKSLDSDRVQEILKPVDIDAQRILLNTLGGRMPYGIRIAGKDAGAVREGVMRKAERTLRRMRTVAQRLDDALDDNES
;
A
#
# COMPACT_ATOMS: atom_id res chain seq x y z
N MET A 1 -9.35 -19.77 9.82
CA MET A 1 -8.26 -19.50 8.87
C MET A 1 -7.76 -18.10 9.15
N PHE A 2 -6.46 -17.96 9.35
CA PHE A 2 -5.84 -16.70 9.76
C PHE A 2 -5.90 -15.66 8.64
N ARG A 3 -6.23 -14.43 9.01
CA ARG A 3 -6.31 -13.27 8.13
C ARG A 3 -6.14 -12.00 8.96
N VAL A 4 -5.10 -11.22 8.67
CA VAL A 4 -4.88 -9.91 9.27
C VAL A 4 -4.49 -8.92 8.19
N ARG A 5 -4.90 -7.66 8.33
CA ARG A 5 -4.37 -6.59 7.49
C ARG A 5 -3.31 -5.84 8.27
N LEU A 6 -2.16 -5.62 7.66
CA LEU A 6 -1.11 -4.78 8.23
C LEU A 6 -1.25 -3.39 7.62
N VAL A 7 -1.45 -2.38 8.46
CA VAL A 7 -1.50 -0.98 8.08
C VAL A 7 -0.45 -0.23 8.87
N GLU A 8 0.53 0.33 8.17
CA GLU A 8 1.55 1.16 8.81
C GLU A 8 0.94 2.52 9.17
N ALA A 9 1.01 2.84 10.46
CA ALA A 9 0.68 4.15 11.00
C ALA A 9 1.83 4.68 11.87
N PRO A 10 1.95 6.02 12.02
CA PRO A 10 2.81 6.61 13.06
C PRO A 10 2.38 6.09 14.43
N MET A 11 3.35 5.68 15.27
CA MET A 11 3.03 5.21 16.63
C MET A 11 2.46 6.36 17.48
N PRO A 12 1.52 6.08 18.42
CA PRO A 12 1.02 7.05 19.38
C PRO A 12 2.10 7.30 20.45
N THR A 13 3.14 8.03 20.06
CA THR A 13 4.34 8.22 20.87
C THR A 13 4.01 9.05 22.11
N GLY A 14 4.32 8.51 23.29
CA GLY A 14 4.06 9.18 24.57
C GLY A 14 2.68 8.93 25.18
N SER A 15 1.74 8.31 24.45
CA SER A 15 0.46 7.91 25.05
C SER A 15 0.65 6.67 25.95
N ARG A 16 0.00 6.72 27.12
CA ARG A 16 -0.25 5.58 28.01
C ARG A 16 -1.75 5.32 28.19
N ASP A 17 -2.59 6.03 27.46
CA ASP A 17 -4.04 5.82 27.51
C ASP A 17 -4.39 4.48 26.84
N PRO A 18 -4.94 3.49 27.58
CA PRO A 18 -5.30 2.19 27.03
C PRO A 18 -6.22 2.27 25.82
N ASP A 19 -7.15 3.23 25.80
CA ASP A 19 -8.12 3.36 24.72
C ASP A 19 -7.46 3.84 23.43
N VAL A 20 -6.51 4.78 23.53
CA VAL A 20 -5.73 5.28 22.39
C VAL A 20 -4.83 4.18 21.83
N LEU A 21 -4.18 3.41 22.71
CA LEU A 21 -3.29 2.31 22.32
C LEU A 21 -4.07 1.18 21.65
N LEU A 22 -5.22 0.79 22.21
CA LEU A 22 -6.11 -0.21 21.62
C LEU A 22 -6.65 0.25 20.27
N ALA A 23 -7.18 1.47 20.17
CA ALA A 23 -7.71 2.01 18.91
C ALA A 23 -6.64 1.99 17.81
N TRP A 24 -5.41 2.39 18.14
CA TRP A 24 -4.29 2.36 17.20
C TRP A 24 -3.94 0.93 16.74
N LEU A 25 -3.98 -0.06 17.65
CA LEU A 25 -3.74 -1.46 17.29
C LEU A 25 -4.81 -1.99 16.34
N LEU A 26 -6.09 -1.73 16.63
CA LEU A 26 -7.21 -2.17 15.79
C LEU A 26 -7.18 -1.53 14.40
N ASP A 27 -6.79 -0.25 14.32
CA ASP A 27 -6.55 0.45 13.06
C ASP A 27 -5.38 -0.17 12.27
N SER A 28 -4.27 -0.46 12.96
CA SER A 28 -3.06 -1.07 12.36
C SER A 28 -3.31 -2.51 11.88
N MET A 29 -4.29 -3.20 12.48
CA MET A 29 -4.78 -4.51 12.07
C MET A 29 -5.86 -4.45 10.97
N GLY A 30 -6.29 -3.25 10.58
CA GLY A 30 -7.38 -3.01 9.63
C GLY A 30 -8.74 -3.57 10.08
N LEU A 31 -8.97 -3.71 11.39
CA LEU A 31 -10.20 -4.27 11.95
C LEU A 31 -11.32 -3.24 12.09
N VAL A 32 -10.94 -1.96 12.22
CA VAL A 32 -11.84 -0.81 12.26
C VAL A 32 -11.70 -0.03 10.95
N ARG A 33 -12.83 0.42 10.40
CA ARG A 33 -12.82 1.40 9.30
C ARG A 33 -12.83 2.78 9.93
N ARG A 34 -11.83 3.61 9.64
CA ARG A 34 -11.92 5.05 9.92
C ARG A 34 -13.18 5.61 9.25
N LYS A 35 -14.18 5.97 10.04
CA LYS A 35 -15.23 6.88 9.61
C LYS A 35 -14.62 8.28 9.71
N SER A 36 -14.58 9.02 8.62
CA SER A 36 -14.13 10.42 8.61
C SER A 36 -15.12 11.38 9.29
N ASP A 37 -16.29 10.91 9.72
CA ASP A 37 -17.42 11.77 10.09
C ASP A 37 -18.25 11.17 11.25
N GLY A 38 -17.64 10.95 12.42
CA GLY A 38 -18.35 10.61 13.66
C GLY A 38 -18.57 11.87 14.51
N PHE A 39 -19.77 12.04 15.09
CA PHE A 39 -20.14 13.21 15.90
C PHE A 39 -19.96 12.99 17.42
N SER A 40 -19.43 11.83 17.85
CA SER A 40 -19.23 11.53 19.27
C SER A 40 -17.96 10.69 19.52
N VAL A 41 -17.32 10.88 20.68
CA VAL A 41 -16.14 10.10 21.12
C VAL A 41 -16.46 8.60 21.23
N ASP A 42 -17.72 8.27 21.53
CA ASP A 42 -18.25 6.89 21.56
C ASP A 42 -18.47 6.28 20.16
N ASP A 43 -18.69 7.13 19.13
CA ASP A 43 -18.71 6.73 17.72
C ASP A 43 -17.31 6.56 17.14
N ASP A 44 -16.31 7.24 17.70
CA ASP A 44 -14.91 7.22 17.24
C ASP A 44 -14.18 5.93 17.62
N GLN A 45 -14.49 5.34 18.78
CA GLN A 45 -13.83 4.10 19.24
C GLN A 45 -14.48 2.82 18.64
N GLY A 46 -15.78 2.84 18.35
CA GLY A 46 -16.48 1.78 17.62
C GLY A 46 -16.77 0.50 18.41
N ALA A 47 -17.75 -0.28 17.95
CA ALA A 47 -18.26 -1.51 18.60
C ALA A 47 -17.18 -2.53 19.00
N LEU A 48 -16.14 -2.68 18.17
CA LEU A 48 -15.08 -3.66 18.39
C LEU A 48 -14.16 -3.28 19.56
N HIS A 49 -13.87 -1.99 19.69
CA HIS A 49 -13.03 -1.45 20.76
C HIS A 49 -13.70 -1.68 22.11
N ARG A 50 -14.96 -1.23 22.27
CA ARG A 50 -15.75 -1.48 23.50
C ARG A 50 -15.84 -2.96 23.85
N MET A 51 -16.07 -3.82 22.85
CA MET A 51 -16.13 -5.25 23.07
C MET A 51 -14.80 -5.79 23.62
N LEU A 52 -13.66 -5.40 23.05
CA LEU A 52 -12.35 -5.85 23.56
C LEU A 52 -12.03 -5.28 24.94
N SER A 53 -12.23 -3.97 25.16
CA SER A 53 -11.90 -3.33 26.43
C SER A 53 -12.71 -3.87 27.59
N GLN A 54 -14.02 -4.04 27.42
CA GLN A 54 -14.91 -4.46 28.50
C GLN A 54 -14.96 -5.97 28.73
N THR A 55 -14.36 -6.79 27.86
CA THR A 55 -14.34 -8.25 28.01
C THR A 55 -12.92 -8.80 28.03
N PHE A 56 -12.32 -8.99 26.87
CA PHE A 56 -11.04 -9.67 26.68
C PHE A 56 -9.85 -8.95 27.32
N MET A 57 -9.88 -7.63 27.49
CA MET A 57 -8.80 -6.91 28.17
C MET A 57 -9.05 -6.76 29.67
N ALA A 58 -10.31 -6.61 30.08
CA ALA A 58 -10.69 -6.55 31.49
C ALA A 58 -10.44 -7.87 32.22
N GLU A 59 -10.70 -9.01 31.58
CA GLU A 59 -10.41 -10.34 32.14
C GLU A 59 -9.78 -11.25 31.07
N PRO A 60 -8.45 -11.15 30.82
CA PRO A 60 -7.78 -11.80 29.68
C PRO A 60 -7.84 -13.32 29.64
N LEU A 61 -7.86 -13.96 30.81
CA LEU A 61 -7.93 -15.42 30.94
C LEU A 61 -9.36 -15.95 31.12
N LYS A 62 -10.35 -15.06 31.23
CA LYS A 62 -11.74 -15.48 31.36
C LYS A 62 -12.27 -16.00 30.04
N GLY A 63 -13.00 -17.10 30.14
CA GLY A 63 -13.82 -17.61 29.06
C GLY A 63 -15.10 -16.79 28.90
N TRP A 64 -15.25 -16.12 27.76
CA TRP A 64 -16.43 -15.33 27.44
C TRP A 64 -17.33 -16.07 26.45
N ASP A 65 -18.62 -16.23 26.76
CA ASP A 65 -19.61 -16.72 25.80
C ASP A 65 -20.26 -15.56 25.02
N ALA A 66 -20.87 -15.83 23.86
CA ALA A 66 -21.46 -14.78 23.02
C ALA A 66 -22.60 -14.00 23.70
N LYS A 67 -23.29 -14.60 24.68
CA LYS A 67 -24.35 -13.94 25.45
C LYS A 67 -23.76 -12.93 26.43
N SER A 68 -22.80 -13.35 27.24
CA SER A 68 -22.09 -12.48 28.18
C SER A 68 -21.41 -11.29 27.47
N ILE A 69 -20.80 -11.52 26.31
CA ILE A 69 -20.21 -10.45 25.49
C ILE A 69 -21.28 -9.47 25.01
N SER A 70 -22.43 -9.96 24.56
CA SER A 70 -23.55 -9.13 24.09
C SER A 70 -24.12 -8.28 25.23
N ASP A 71 -24.28 -8.86 26.41
CA ASP A 71 -24.83 -8.19 27.59
C ASP A 71 -23.89 -7.05 28.08
N ILE A 72 -22.57 -7.27 28.03
CA ILE A 72 -21.57 -6.27 28.46
C ILE A 72 -21.34 -5.19 27.40
N SER A 73 -21.07 -5.59 26.16
CA SER A 73 -20.69 -4.67 25.08
C SER A 73 -21.88 -3.87 24.51
N GLY A 74 -23.12 -4.23 24.89
CA GLY A 74 -24.35 -3.65 24.35
C GLY A 74 -24.61 -3.97 22.87
N LEU A 75 -23.86 -4.92 22.30
CA LEU A 75 -24.02 -5.35 20.91
C LEU A 75 -25.10 -6.41 20.79
N SER A 76 -25.81 -6.43 19.66
CA SER A 76 -26.70 -7.54 19.34
C SER A 76 -25.92 -8.84 19.15
N GLN A 77 -26.57 -9.99 19.34
CA GLN A 77 -25.95 -11.31 19.11
C GLN A 77 -25.31 -11.44 17.72
N THR A 78 -25.99 -10.93 16.68
CA THR A 78 -25.44 -10.89 15.31
C THR A 78 -24.21 -9.98 15.23
N GLY A 79 -24.24 -8.82 15.90
CA GLY A 79 -23.10 -7.91 15.98
C GLY A 79 -21.88 -8.56 16.64
N VAL A 80 -22.08 -9.22 17.79
CA VAL A 80 -21.04 -9.98 18.50
C VAL A 80 -20.46 -11.07 17.61
N HIS A 81 -21.31 -11.87 16.96
CA HIS A 81 -20.85 -12.92 16.04
C HIS A 81 -19.94 -12.36 14.93
N HIS A 82 -20.33 -11.26 14.29
CA HIS A 82 -19.51 -10.63 13.26
C HIS A 82 -18.15 -10.14 13.77
N GLN A 83 -18.09 -9.57 14.98
CA GLN A 83 -16.82 -9.13 15.56
C GLN A 83 -15.94 -10.32 15.98
N LEU A 84 -16.52 -11.35 16.57
CA LEU A 84 -15.80 -12.57 16.97
C LEU A 84 -15.19 -13.29 15.76
N VAL A 85 -15.88 -13.34 14.62
CA VAL A 85 -15.32 -13.88 13.38
C VAL A 85 -14.06 -13.11 12.99
N LYS A 86 -14.09 -11.77 13.00
CA LYS A 86 -12.92 -10.94 12.68
C LYS A 86 -11.77 -11.13 13.66
N LEU A 87 -12.06 -11.14 14.96
CA LEU A 87 -11.03 -11.31 15.99
C LEU A 87 -10.37 -12.68 15.90
N ARG A 88 -11.15 -13.73 15.69
CA ARG A 88 -10.65 -15.10 15.50
C ARG A 88 -9.83 -15.24 14.22
N GLU A 89 -10.30 -14.66 13.11
CA GLU A 89 -9.52 -14.65 11.86
C GLU A 89 -8.21 -13.88 12.02
N SER A 90 -8.22 -12.74 12.73
CA SER A 90 -6.99 -11.96 12.99
C SER A 90 -6.03 -12.62 13.97
N GLY A 91 -6.47 -13.66 14.68
CA GLY A 91 -5.69 -14.37 15.68
C GLY A 91 -5.63 -13.71 17.05
N LEU A 92 -6.44 -12.67 17.32
CA LEU A 92 -6.54 -12.04 18.66
C LEU A 92 -7.30 -12.91 19.65
N VAL A 93 -8.33 -13.62 19.19
CA VAL A 93 -9.19 -14.42 20.04
C VAL A 93 -9.10 -15.88 19.63
N SER A 94 -8.91 -16.76 20.61
CA SER A 94 -9.06 -18.20 20.45
C SER A 94 -10.45 -18.65 20.90
N THR A 95 -10.92 -19.75 20.32
CA THR A 95 -12.18 -20.39 20.71
C THR A 95 -11.86 -21.74 21.34
N GLN A 96 -12.45 -22.00 22.49
CA GLN A 96 -12.51 -23.31 23.13
C GLN A 96 -13.98 -23.76 23.11
N THR A 97 -14.20 -25.05 22.90
CA THR A 97 -15.52 -25.63 23.13
C THR A 97 -15.54 -26.16 24.56
N ASP A 98 -16.41 -25.61 25.38
CA ASP A 98 -16.70 -26.12 26.72
C ASP A 98 -18.09 -26.75 26.68
N ASP A 99 -18.13 -28.09 26.75
CA ASP A 99 -19.28 -28.94 26.46
C ASP A 99 -19.98 -28.64 25.12
N ARG A 100 -20.99 -27.75 25.13
CA ARG A 100 -21.88 -27.41 24.02
C ARG A 100 -21.78 -25.94 23.57
N TRP A 101 -21.01 -25.12 24.27
CA TRP A 101 -20.93 -23.69 24.00
C TRP A 101 -19.50 -23.30 23.60
N HIS A 102 -19.42 -22.34 22.69
CA HIS A 102 -18.15 -21.74 22.31
C HIS A 102 -17.80 -20.65 23.31
N VAL A 103 -16.64 -20.82 23.91
CA VAL A 103 -16.03 -19.87 24.82
C VAL A 103 -14.87 -19.19 24.11
N TYR A 104 -14.77 -17.88 24.25
CA TYR A 104 -13.79 -17.03 23.60
C TYR A 104 -12.84 -16.48 24.65
N VAL A 105 -11.53 -16.49 24.36
CA VAL A 105 -10.49 -15.99 25.26
C VAL A 105 -9.43 -15.22 24.47
N LEU A 106 -8.81 -14.22 25.10
CA LEU A 106 -7.70 -13.49 24.50
C LEU A 106 -6.54 -14.46 24.26
N ARG A 107 -6.08 -14.56 23.02
CA ARG A 107 -5.06 -15.54 22.64
C ARG A 107 -3.75 -15.19 23.35
N GLY A 108 -3.16 -16.16 24.06
CA GLY A 108 -1.91 -15.93 24.78
C GLY A 108 -2.07 -15.16 26.11
N GLY A 109 -3.29 -14.79 26.52
CA GLY A 109 -3.57 -14.24 27.84
C GLY A 109 -3.20 -12.76 28.06
N SER A 110 -2.64 -12.08 27.06
CA SER A 110 -2.39 -10.63 27.07
C SER A 110 -2.36 -10.09 25.63
N MET A 111 -2.41 -8.77 25.44
CA MET A 111 -2.35 -8.19 24.10
C MET A 111 -0.95 -8.38 23.48
N SER A 112 0.12 -8.21 24.27
CA SER A 112 1.50 -8.43 23.83
C SER A 112 1.71 -9.86 23.34
N ALA A 113 1.30 -10.87 24.11
CA ALA A 113 1.42 -12.28 23.75
C ALA A 113 0.58 -12.64 22.51
N SER A 114 -0.65 -12.13 22.43
CA SER A 114 -1.47 -12.19 21.21
C SER A 114 -0.71 -11.65 19.99
N MET A 115 -0.14 -10.45 20.13
CA MET A 115 0.55 -9.77 19.05
C MET A 115 1.84 -10.46 18.62
N GLU A 116 2.55 -11.12 19.54
CA GLU A 116 3.70 -11.97 19.21
C GLU A 116 3.29 -13.16 18.34
N LEU A 117 2.23 -13.87 18.71
CA LEU A 117 1.70 -15.01 17.96
C LEU A 117 1.21 -14.58 16.57
N ILE A 118 0.47 -13.47 16.49
CA ILE A 118 0.01 -12.87 15.23
C ILE A 118 1.21 -12.48 14.36
N SER A 119 2.24 -11.86 14.96
CA SER A 119 3.44 -11.45 14.22
C SER A 119 4.18 -12.65 13.64
N ALA A 120 4.37 -13.72 14.41
CA ALA A 120 5.03 -14.94 13.94
C ALA A 120 4.24 -15.59 12.79
N GLN A 121 2.92 -15.76 12.96
CA GLN A 121 2.04 -16.36 11.97
C GLN A 121 1.98 -15.51 10.68
N ALA A 122 1.83 -14.19 10.81
CA ALA A 122 1.77 -13.26 9.68
C ALA A 122 3.07 -13.28 8.86
N LYS A 123 4.24 -13.31 9.51
CA LYS A 123 5.53 -13.40 8.79
C LYS A 123 5.63 -14.68 7.97
N VAL A 124 5.28 -15.82 8.56
CA VAL A 124 5.35 -17.12 7.87
C VAL A 124 4.40 -17.14 6.66
N ILE A 125 3.15 -16.74 6.85
CA ILE A 125 2.15 -16.73 5.79
C ILE A 125 2.53 -15.76 4.68
N LEU A 126 2.87 -14.51 5.02
CA LEU A 126 3.25 -13.51 4.03
C LEU A 126 4.46 -13.98 3.21
N ASN A 127 5.46 -14.57 3.87
CA ASN A 127 6.62 -15.12 3.21
C ASN A 127 6.27 -16.26 2.23
N GLN A 128 5.31 -17.11 2.58
CA GLN A 128 4.77 -18.13 1.66
C GLN A 128 4.03 -17.49 0.48
N ARG A 129 3.17 -16.50 0.72
CA ARG A 129 2.42 -15.80 -0.34
C ARG A 129 3.36 -15.09 -1.32
N LEU A 130 4.39 -14.41 -0.80
CA LEU A 130 5.43 -13.79 -1.62
C LEU A 130 6.27 -14.81 -2.38
N GLY A 131 6.43 -16.04 -1.85
CA GLY A 131 7.00 -17.16 -2.59
C GLY A 131 6.17 -17.52 -3.83
N THR A 132 4.84 -17.54 -3.71
CA THR A 132 3.94 -17.71 -4.87
C THR A 132 4.02 -16.53 -5.83
N LEU A 133 4.09 -15.29 -5.33
CA LEU A 133 4.29 -14.12 -6.20
C LEU A 133 5.59 -14.21 -7.02
N SER A 134 6.65 -14.75 -6.40
CA SER A 134 7.98 -14.83 -6.98
C SER A 134 8.02 -15.60 -8.30
N SER A 135 7.14 -16.59 -8.50
CA SER A 135 7.09 -17.36 -9.75
C SER A 135 6.53 -16.59 -10.94
N TYR A 136 5.92 -15.41 -10.72
CA TYR A 136 5.36 -14.58 -11.79
C TYR A 136 6.28 -13.41 -12.17
N ILE A 137 7.22 -13.04 -11.30
CA ILE A 137 8.09 -11.87 -11.53
C ILE A 137 9.27 -12.28 -12.40
N SER A 138 9.37 -11.65 -13.57
CA SER A 138 10.54 -11.79 -14.45
C SER A 138 11.69 -10.95 -13.92
N GLU A 139 12.92 -11.48 -14.02
CA GLU A 139 14.14 -10.71 -13.72
C GLU A 139 14.40 -9.65 -14.78
N SER A 140 14.81 -8.46 -14.35
CA SER A 140 15.19 -7.37 -15.26
C SER A 140 16.15 -6.42 -14.56
N GLU A 141 17.40 -6.41 -15.02
CA GLU A 141 18.44 -5.48 -14.54
C GLU A 141 18.14 -4.03 -14.98
N GLU A 142 17.50 -3.85 -16.14
CA GLU A 142 17.10 -2.53 -16.67
C GLU A 142 15.99 -1.87 -15.84
N ARG A 143 15.16 -2.68 -15.17
CA ARG A 143 14.00 -2.21 -14.41
C ARG A 143 14.36 -1.15 -13.39
N MET A 144 15.53 -1.24 -12.75
CA MET A 144 15.93 -0.36 -11.64
C MET A 144 16.89 0.77 -12.03
N VAL A 145 17.19 0.94 -13.34
CA VAL A 145 18.12 1.99 -13.83
C VAL A 145 17.65 3.39 -13.44
N VAL A 146 16.36 3.67 -13.61
CA VAL A 146 15.77 4.93 -13.16
C VAL A 146 15.42 4.80 -11.68
N PRO A 147 15.95 5.65 -10.78
CA PRO A 147 15.61 5.59 -9.37
C PRO A 147 14.13 5.92 -9.16
N CYS A 148 13.52 5.25 -8.19
CA CYS A 148 12.20 5.60 -7.71
C CYS A 148 12.31 6.90 -6.90
N GLU A 149 11.35 7.81 -7.07
CA GLU A 149 11.21 8.94 -6.15
C GLU A 149 10.50 8.42 -4.91
N GLU A 150 11.18 8.46 -3.77
CA GLU A 150 10.63 7.99 -2.50
C GLU A 150 9.40 8.82 -2.09
N GLU A 151 8.21 8.35 -2.46
CA GLU A 151 6.99 8.72 -1.78
C GLU A 151 6.78 7.69 -0.65
N GLU A 152 6.96 8.10 0.61
CA GLU A 152 6.58 7.30 1.78
C GLU A 152 5.06 7.07 1.78
N TYR A 153 4.60 6.08 1.02
CA TYR A 153 3.23 5.59 1.11
C TYR A 153 3.09 4.72 2.34
N GLY A 154 2.07 5.01 3.15
CA GLY A 154 1.69 4.17 4.29
C GLY A 154 1.50 2.72 3.83
N PHE A 155 2.40 1.84 4.29
CA PHE A 155 2.38 0.44 3.91
C PHE A 155 1.05 -0.21 4.30
N ARG A 156 0.46 -0.96 3.38
CA ARG A 156 -0.78 -1.69 3.61
C ARG A 156 -0.80 -2.98 2.82
N ILE A 157 -0.93 -4.11 3.52
CA ILE A 157 -1.05 -5.42 2.89
C ILE A 157 -1.98 -6.32 3.70
N GLU A 158 -2.72 -7.19 3.02
CA GLU A 158 -3.44 -8.26 3.70
C GLU A 158 -2.57 -9.52 3.76
N VAL A 159 -2.63 -10.22 4.89
CA VAL A 159 -1.93 -11.48 5.12
C VAL A 159 -2.98 -12.52 5.47
N ALA A 160 -3.28 -13.40 4.52
CA ALA A 160 -4.25 -14.46 4.68
C ALA A 160 -3.63 -15.83 4.38
N GLU A 161 -4.03 -16.84 5.16
CA GLU A 161 -3.72 -18.23 4.85
C GLU A 161 -4.30 -18.65 3.48
N PRO A 162 -3.62 -19.59 2.79
CA PRO A 162 -4.11 -20.12 1.52
C PRO A 162 -5.51 -20.69 1.67
N ARG A 163 -6.43 -20.27 0.80
CA ARG A 163 -7.81 -20.79 0.77
C ARG A 163 -7.98 -21.90 -0.25
N ALA A 164 -9.06 -22.67 -0.12
CA ALA A 164 -9.50 -23.53 -1.20
C ALA A 164 -9.73 -22.69 -2.47
N LEU A 165 -9.24 -23.18 -3.60
CA LEU A 165 -9.48 -22.54 -4.89
C LEU A 165 -10.97 -22.60 -5.22
N VAL A 166 -11.50 -21.50 -5.74
CA VAL A 166 -12.85 -21.47 -6.30
C VAL A 166 -12.78 -22.07 -7.70
N GLU A 167 -13.85 -22.74 -8.13
CA GLU A 167 -13.96 -23.25 -9.49
C GLU A 167 -13.70 -22.12 -10.51
N ALA A 168 -12.82 -22.38 -11.49
CA ALA A 168 -12.32 -21.42 -12.48
C ALA A 168 -11.34 -20.33 -12.00
N GLU A 169 -10.87 -20.36 -10.74
CA GLU A 169 -9.75 -19.50 -10.27
C GLU A 169 -8.40 -20.25 -10.30
N ASP A 170 -7.34 -19.55 -10.69
CA ASP A 170 -5.96 -20.06 -10.60
C ASP A 170 -5.23 -19.59 -9.31
N SER A 171 -3.94 -19.95 -9.19
CA SER A 171 -3.13 -19.55 -8.03
C SER A 171 -2.87 -18.04 -7.93
N LEU A 172 -2.87 -17.32 -9.06
CA LEU A 172 -2.69 -15.87 -9.08
C LEU A 172 -3.98 -15.16 -8.63
N ASP A 173 -5.16 -15.64 -9.03
CA ASP A 173 -6.45 -15.17 -8.50
C ASP A 173 -6.51 -15.27 -6.97
N ALA A 174 -6.15 -16.44 -6.45
CA ALA A 174 -6.08 -16.67 -5.02
C ALA A 174 -5.08 -15.72 -4.33
N LEU A 175 -3.89 -15.55 -4.90
CA LEU A 175 -2.85 -14.68 -4.37
C LEU A 175 -3.30 -13.20 -4.30
N VAL A 176 -3.91 -12.69 -5.37
CA VAL A 176 -4.41 -11.31 -5.43
C VAL A 176 -5.48 -11.05 -4.36
N ARG A 177 -6.34 -12.04 -4.10
CA ARG A 177 -7.33 -12.00 -3.01
C ARG A 177 -6.66 -12.06 -1.64
N GLU A 178 -5.73 -12.97 -1.44
CA GLU A 178 -5.05 -13.23 -0.16
C GLU A 178 -4.13 -12.08 0.28
N LEU A 179 -3.58 -11.33 -0.67
CA LEU A 179 -2.84 -10.08 -0.43
C LEU A 179 -3.74 -8.84 -0.34
N GLY A 180 -5.05 -9.00 -0.56
CA GLY A 180 -6.05 -7.93 -0.44
C GLY A 180 -6.03 -6.91 -1.58
N LEU A 181 -5.42 -7.22 -2.72
CA LEU A 181 -5.20 -6.28 -3.84
C LEU A 181 -6.50 -5.93 -4.58
N ASN A 182 -7.49 -6.82 -4.53
CA ASN A 182 -8.84 -6.58 -5.05
C ASN A 182 -9.60 -5.49 -4.27
N GLY A 183 -9.21 -5.22 -3.03
CA GLY A 183 -9.91 -4.33 -2.13
C GLY A 183 -11.24 -4.91 -1.61
N GLU A 184 -11.87 -4.18 -0.70
CA GLU A 184 -12.99 -4.71 0.10
C GLU A 184 -14.33 -4.84 -0.65
N ARG A 185 -14.46 -4.19 -1.81
CA ARG A 185 -15.70 -4.12 -2.61
C ARG A 185 -15.55 -4.76 -3.99
N ALA A 186 -14.53 -5.59 -4.18
CA ALA A 186 -14.39 -6.31 -5.44
C ALA A 186 -15.59 -7.20 -5.68
N LYS A 187 -16.10 -7.17 -6.92
CA LYS A 187 -17.15 -8.09 -7.35
C LYS A 187 -16.52 -9.46 -7.61
N GLN A 188 -17.32 -10.52 -7.47
CA GLN A 188 -16.91 -11.84 -7.93
C GLN A 188 -16.61 -11.78 -9.44
N GLY A 189 -15.51 -12.38 -9.89
CA GLY A 189 -15.04 -12.33 -11.28
C GLY A 189 -14.34 -11.02 -11.68
N ASP A 190 -14.02 -10.13 -10.74
CA ASP A 190 -13.22 -8.93 -11.05
C ASP A 190 -11.74 -9.27 -11.18
N GLU A 191 -11.27 -9.41 -12.43
CA GLU A 191 -9.91 -9.83 -12.77
C GLU A 191 -8.92 -8.67 -12.93
N LEU A 192 -9.32 -7.41 -12.72
CA LEU A 192 -8.46 -6.27 -13.07
C LEU A 192 -7.13 -6.29 -12.30
N SER A 193 -7.17 -6.53 -10.99
CA SER A 193 -5.95 -6.55 -10.18
C SER A 193 -5.04 -7.72 -10.53
N ARG A 194 -5.61 -8.87 -10.93
CA ARG A 194 -4.85 -10.01 -11.48
C ARG A 194 -4.14 -9.60 -12.76
N LYS A 195 -4.88 -9.09 -13.74
CA LYS A 195 -4.34 -8.70 -15.07
C LYS A 195 -3.25 -7.65 -14.96
N LEU A 196 -3.42 -6.66 -14.08
CA LEU A 196 -2.42 -5.63 -13.80
C LEU A 196 -1.16 -6.23 -13.14
N LEU A 197 -1.34 -7.13 -12.18
CA LEU A 197 -0.20 -7.77 -11.51
C LEU A 197 0.59 -8.65 -12.48
N GLU A 198 -0.09 -9.44 -13.30
CA GLU A 198 0.50 -10.30 -14.34
C GLU A 198 1.30 -9.45 -15.34
N GLU A 199 0.70 -8.38 -15.87
CA GLU A 199 1.36 -7.47 -16.80
C GLU A 199 2.61 -6.82 -16.23
N LEU A 200 2.52 -6.28 -15.02
CA LEU A 200 3.64 -5.60 -14.39
C LEU A 200 4.75 -6.57 -14.00
N SER A 201 4.40 -7.80 -13.58
CA SER A 201 5.36 -8.84 -13.22
C SER A 201 6.16 -9.34 -14.43
N GLY A 202 5.56 -9.33 -15.62
CA GLY A 202 6.25 -9.64 -16.88
C GLY A 202 7.02 -8.46 -17.50
N SER A 203 6.76 -7.22 -17.08
CA SER A 203 7.39 -6.04 -17.68
C SER A 203 8.78 -5.75 -17.11
N GLY A 204 9.75 -5.52 -18.00
CA GLY A 204 11.05 -4.93 -17.65
C GLY A 204 10.99 -3.42 -17.44
N ASN A 205 10.05 -2.75 -18.11
CA ASN A 205 9.97 -1.29 -18.18
C ASN A 205 8.74 -0.74 -17.43
N ALA A 206 8.81 0.55 -17.09
CA ALA A 206 7.69 1.24 -16.47
C ALA A 206 6.56 1.48 -17.48
N VAL A 207 5.33 1.15 -17.09
CA VAL A 207 4.15 1.27 -17.96
C VAL A 207 3.27 2.43 -17.47
N SER A 208 2.84 3.30 -18.39
CA SER A 208 1.98 4.43 -18.02
C SER A 208 0.56 4.00 -17.65
N LEU A 209 -0.10 4.75 -16.76
CA LEU A 209 -1.52 4.53 -16.43
C LEU A 209 -2.45 4.54 -17.66
N LEU A 210 -2.11 5.35 -18.67
CA LEU A 210 -2.89 5.42 -19.89
C LEU A 210 -2.78 4.11 -20.68
N ALA A 211 -1.55 3.61 -20.87
CA ALA A 211 -1.31 2.35 -21.57
C ALA A 211 -2.01 1.17 -20.88
N LEU A 212 -1.98 1.11 -19.54
CA LEU A 212 -2.72 0.08 -18.78
C LEU A 212 -4.24 0.22 -18.95
N SER A 213 -4.76 1.45 -18.92
CA SER A 213 -6.18 1.75 -19.11
C SER A 213 -6.68 1.32 -20.49
N GLU A 214 -5.92 1.62 -21.54
CA GLU A 214 -6.23 1.23 -22.92
C GLU A 214 -6.14 -0.28 -23.12
N LYS A 215 -5.06 -0.92 -22.63
CA LYS A 215 -4.83 -2.36 -22.77
C LYS A 215 -5.93 -3.21 -22.15
N PHE A 216 -6.44 -2.81 -21.00
CA PHE A 216 -7.48 -3.57 -20.28
C PHE A 216 -8.90 -3.06 -20.51
N GLY A 217 -9.10 -2.02 -21.35
CA GLY A 217 -10.42 -1.47 -21.63
C GLY A 217 -11.11 -0.88 -20.40
N GLU A 218 -10.33 -0.39 -19.44
CA GLU A 218 -10.80 0.02 -18.12
C GLU A 218 -10.57 1.50 -17.88
N SER A 219 -11.39 2.13 -17.03
CA SER A 219 -11.22 3.56 -16.74
C SER A 219 -9.90 3.84 -15.99
N ARG A 220 -9.24 4.96 -16.32
CA ARG A 220 -7.99 5.40 -15.67
C ARG A 220 -8.09 5.44 -14.15
N SER A 221 -9.23 5.88 -13.61
CA SER A 221 -9.46 5.98 -12.15
C SER A 221 -9.60 4.62 -11.48
N ARG A 222 -10.10 3.59 -12.18
CA ARG A 222 -10.21 2.22 -11.68
C ARG A 222 -8.84 1.53 -11.71
N VAL A 223 -8.09 1.66 -12.81
CA VAL A 223 -6.71 1.18 -12.90
C VAL A 223 -5.85 1.81 -11.81
N GLN A 224 -5.89 3.14 -11.68
CA GLN A 224 -5.15 3.85 -10.63
C GLN A 224 -5.48 3.28 -9.25
N ARG A 225 -6.76 3.15 -8.88
CA ARG A 225 -7.13 2.58 -7.56
C ARG A 225 -6.60 1.17 -7.30
N SER A 226 -6.47 0.32 -8.33
CA SER A 226 -5.89 -1.02 -8.17
C SER A 226 -4.37 -0.93 -7.99
N ILE A 227 -3.69 -0.12 -8.80
CA ILE A 227 -2.24 0.14 -8.69
C ILE A 227 -1.86 0.74 -7.32
N GLU A 228 -2.67 1.67 -6.80
CA GLU A 228 -2.44 2.27 -5.48
C GLU A 228 -2.40 1.22 -4.36
N ARG A 229 -3.18 0.14 -4.47
CA ARG A 229 -3.15 -0.96 -3.48
C ARG A 229 -1.89 -1.80 -3.61
N MET A 230 -1.47 -2.11 -4.84
CA MET A 230 -0.22 -2.81 -5.09
C MET A 230 0.98 -1.97 -4.60
N ARG A 231 0.93 -0.64 -4.78
CA ARG A 231 1.96 0.28 -4.29
C ARG A 231 1.97 0.36 -2.77
N ALA A 232 0.81 0.45 -2.14
CA ALA A 232 0.70 0.40 -0.69
C ALA A 232 1.21 -0.94 -0.12
N ALA A 233 1.01 -2.04 -0.83
CA ALA A 233 1.58 -3.35 -0.48
C ALA A 233 3.10 -3.44 -0.72
N GLY A 234 3.70 -2.44 -1.38
CA GLY A 234 5.12 -2.41 -1.72
C GLY A 234 5.52 -3.33 -2.87
N ILE A 235 4.56 -3.81 -3.66
CA ILE A 235 4.79 -4.73 -4.79
C ILE A 235 5.20 -3.97 -6.05
N VAL A 236 4.60 -2.80 -6.27
CA VAL A 236 4.87 -1.93 -7.41
C VAL A 236 5.27 -0.55 -6.91
N GLU A 237 5.92 0.22 -7.77
CA GLU A 237 6.33 1.59 -7.50
C GLU A 237 6.09 2.48 -8.71
N ARG A 238 6.05 3.78 -8.44
CA ARG A 238 5.86 4.81 -9.47
C ARG A 238 7.21 5.41 -9.79
N VAL A 239 7.55 5.47 -11.07
CA VAL A 239 8.85 5.99 -11.50
C VAL A 239 8.75 7.00 -12.64
N PRO A 240 9.64 7.99 -12.67
CA PRO A 240 9.89 8.83 -13.84
C PRO A 240 10.04 8.02 -15.14
N MET A 241 9.37 8.45 -16.20
CA MET A 241 9.60 7.92 -17.55
C MET A 241 10.49 8.88 -18.34
N LEU A 242 11.81 8.68 -18.29
CA LEU A 242 12.78 9.62 -18.88
C LEU A 242 12.65 9.77 -20.40
N GLU A 243 12.40 8.68 -21.12
CA GLU A 243 12.16 8.74 -22.57
C GLU A 243 10.95 9.61 -22.91
N ARG A 244 9.88 9.47 -22.12
CA ARG A 244 8.67 10.28 -22.28
C ARG A 244 8.89 11.73 -21.85
N LEU A 245 9.74 11.98 -20.86
CA LEU A 245 10.15 13.34 -20.46
C LEU A 245 10.81 14.07 -21.63
N ALA A 246 11.76 13.42 -22.33
CA ALA A 246 12.41 14.01 -23.50
C ALA A 246 11.40 14.30 -24.63
N GLN A 247 10.48 13.36 -24.88
CA GLN A 247 9.40 13.56 -25.86
C GLN A 247 8.48 14.73 -25.50
N ASP A 248 8.06 14.84 -24.23
CA ASP A 248 7.18 15.91 -23.75
C ASP A 248 7.90 17.28 -23.76
N ILE A 249 9.20 17.32 -23.45
CA ILE A 249 10.03 18.52 -23.59
C ILE A 249 10.13 18.92 -25.07
N TYR A 250 10.44 17.99 -25.97
CA TYR A 250 10.49 18.25 -27.41
C TYR A 250 9.17 18.86 -27.92
N ALA A 251 8.04 18.22 -27.62
CA ALA A 251 6.72 18.71 -28.01
C ALA A 251 6.42 20.10 -27.40
N GLY A 252 6.84 20.32 -26.15
CA GLY A 252 6.76 21.61 -25.47
C GLY A 252 7.59 22.68 -26.17
N LEU A 253 8.85 22.40 -26.50
CA LEU A 253 9.76 23.31 -27.18
C LEU A 253 9.21 23.74 -28.54
N MET A 254 8.80 22.79 -29.38
CA MET A 254 8.26 23.09 -30.71
C MET A 254 6.99 23.94 -30.62
N ARG A 255 6.03 23.52 -29.78
CA ARG A 255 4.76 24.24 -29.60
C ARG A 255 4.96 25.66 -29.07
N GLN A 256 5.83 25.84 -28.08
CA GLN A 256 6.07 27.16 -27.48
C GLN A 256 6.92 28.05 -28.39
N SER A 257 7.87 27.48 -29.13
CA SER A 257 8.63 28.21 -30.16
C SER A 257 7.70 28.78 -31.23
N ASP A 258 6.83 27.95 -31.78
CA ASP A 258 5.89 28.35 -32.84
C ASP A 258 4.91 29.43 -32.37
N ALA A 259 4.49 29.36 -31.10
CA ALA A 259 3.53 30.29 -30.53
C ALA A 259 4.13 31.60 -29.98
N ARG A 260 5.37 31.58 -29.48
CA ARG A 260 5.94 32.67 -28.66
C ARG A 260 7.37 33.08 -29.02
N GLY A 261 8.06 32.32 -29.86
CA GLY A 261 9.41 32.62 -30.33
C GLY A 261 10.55 32.26 -29.36
N GLU A 262 11.78 32.39 -29.86
CA GLU A 262 13.02 31.97 -29.18
C GLU A 262 13.31 32.80 -27.91
N ASP A 263 13.07 34.11 -27.94
CA ASP A 263 13.27 35.00 -26.79
C ASP A 263 12.41 34.59 -25.59
N TRP A 264 11.19 34.14 -25.86
CA TRP A 264 10.30 33.62 -24.82
C TRP A 264 10.84 32.32 -24.24
N LEU A 265 11.37 31.41 -25.08
CA LEU A 265 11.98 30.15 -24.62
C LEU A 265 13.19 30.39 -23.71
N MET A 266 14.06 31.33 -24.06
CA MET A 266 15.23 31.70 -23.24
C MET A 266 14.84 32.31 -21.89
N THR A 267 13.77 33.10 -21.86
CA THR A 267 13.35 33.80 -20.64
C THR A 267 12.35 32.98 -19.84
N ARG A 268 11.07 33.03 -20.22
CA ARG A 268 9.96 32.41 -19.49
C ARG A 268 9.83 30.91 -19.73
N GLY A 269 10.31 30.42 -20.87
CA GLY A 269 10.30 28.99 -21.22
C GLY A 269 11.36 28.17 -20.50
N GLY A 270 12.28 28.82 -19.76
CA GLY A 270 13.21 28.16 -18.85
C GLY A 270 14.53 27.71 -19.47
N LEU A 271 14.75 27.87 -20.78
CA LEU A 271 16.01 27.47 -21.43
C LEU A 271 17.22 28.26 -20.90
N GLY A 272 17.06 29.54 -20.57
CA GLY A 272 18.14 30.36 -20.02
C GLY A 272 18.56 29.98 -18.59
N ARG A 273 17.91 29.00 -17.96
CA ARG A 273 18.30 28.43 -16.66
C ARG A 273 19.24 27.23 -16.81
N LEU A 274 19.35 26.67 -18.01
CA LEU A 274 20.26 25.58 -18.31
C LEU A 274 21.64 26.13 -18.62
N ASP A 275 22.65 25.25 -18.60
CA ASP A 275 23.98 25.60 -19.09
C ASP A 275 23.94 26.18 -20.51
N GLU A 276 24.84 27.11 -20.78
CA GLU A 276 24.86 27.86 -22.03
C GLU A 276 25.06 26.94 -23.25
N SER A 277 25.83 25.86 -23.09
CA SER A 277 26.03 24.85 -24.14
C SER A 277 24.74 24.08 -24.47
N VAL A 278 23.97 23.68 -23.46
CA VAL A 278 22.72 22.93 -23.59
C VAL A 278 21.64 23.83 -24.21
N SER A 279 21.44 25.03 -23.65
CA SER A 279 20.45 26.00 -24.12
C SER A 279 20.68 26.40 -25.57
N LYS A 280 21.92 26.72 -25.96
CA LYS A 280 22.29 27.01 -27.36
C LYS A 280 22.02 25.83 -28.29
N SER A 281 22.31 24.61 -27.85
CA SER A 281 22.07 23.40 -28.64
C SER A 281 20.58 23.15 -28.89
N LEU A 282 19.75 23.31 -27.85
CA LEU A 282 18.29 23.19 -27.97
C LEU A 282 17.73 24.28 -28.90
N ILE A 283 18.12 25.54 -28.75
CA ILE A 283 17.64 26.63 -29.63
C ILE A 283 18.10 26.43 -31.06
N ALA A 284 19.37 26.09 -31.28
CA ALA A 284 19.86 25.83 -32.63
C ALA A 284 19.08 24.69 -33.30
N GLY A 285 18.74 23.65 -32.53
CA GLY A 285 17.91 22.54 -32.99
C GLY A 285 16.47 22.95 -33.32
N VAL A 286 15.83 23.75 -32.46
CA VAL A 286 14.48 24.31 -32.71
C VAL A 286 14.49 25.14 -34.00
N ARG A 287 15.44 26.07 -34.13
CA ARG A 287 15.57 26.98 -35.28
C ARG A 287 15.78 26.22 -36.59
N LYS A 288 16.59 25.15 -36.56
CA LYS A 288 16.86 24.29 -37.72
C LYS A 288 15.77 23.24 -37.96
N LYS A 289 14.76 23.14 -37.09
CA LYS A 289 13.75 22.07 -37.07
C LYS A 289 14.37 20.67 -37.13
N SER A 290 15.50 20.51 -36.45
CA SER A 290 16.29 19.28 -36.44
C SER A 290 16.20 18.53 -35.12
N LEU A 291 15.35 18.97 -34.18
CA LEU A 291 15.12 18.22 -32.95
C LEU A 291 14.13 17.08 -33.17
N ASP A 292 14.38 16.00 -32.45
CA ASP A 292 13.48 14.87 -32.20
C ASP A 292 13.64 14.49 -30.72
N SER A 293 12.86 13.51 -30.24
CA SER A 293 12.93 13.05 -28.84
C SER A 293 14.34 12.60 -28.45
N ASP A 294 15.01 11.90 -29.36
CA ASP A 294 16.29 11.24 -29.09
C ASP A 294 17.41 12.28 -28.97
N ARG A 295 17.44 13.27 -29.88
CA ARG A 295 18.36 14.42 -29.80
C ARG A 295 18.11 15.26 -28.56
N VAL A 296 16.86 15.47 -28.17
CA VAL A 296 16.55 16.20 -26.93
C VAL A 296 17.09 15.41 -25.73
N GLN A 297 16.92 14.09 -25.69
CA GLN A 297 17.46 13.23 -24.65
C GLN A 297 19.00 13.28 -24.60
N GLU A 298 19.67 13.24 -25.76
CA GLU A 298 21.13 13.37 -25.85
C GLU A 298 21.64 14.72 -25.34
N ILE A 299 21.00 15.82 -25.77
CA ILE A 299 21.37 17.18 -25.35
C ILE A 299 21.13 17.40 -23.85
N LEU A 300 20.09 16.78 -23.29
CA LEU A 300 19.73 16.88 -21.87
C LEU A 300 20.44 15.86 -20.97
N LYS A 301 21.19 14.91 -21.53
CA LYS A 301 21.96 13.92 -20.75
C LYS A 301 22.84 14.50 -19.63
N PRO A 302 23.52 15.66 -19.77
CA PRO A 302 24.28 16.27 -18.68
C PRO A 302 23.42 17.05 -17.67
N VAL A 303 22.12 17.25 -17.94
CA VAL A 303 21.21 18.02 -17.09
C VAL A 303 20.53 17.08 -16.09
N ASP A 304 20.57 17.45 -14.81
CA ASP A 304 19.88 16.70 -13.77
C ASP A 304 18.35 16.62 -14.00
N ILE A 305 17.74 15.52 -13.57
CA ILE A 305 16.32 15.21 -13.79
C ILE A 305 15.42 16.31 -13.21
N ASP A 306 15.78 16.91 -12.07
CA ASP A 306 14.98 17.97 -11.48
C ASP A 306 15.01 19.27 -12.29
N ALA A 307 16.16 19.60 -12.89
CA ALA A 307 16.25 20.72 -13.82
C ALA A 307 15.45 20.46 -15.10
N GLN A 308 15.48 19.22 -15.64
CA GLN A 308 14.65 18.83 -16.78
C GLN A 308 13.14 18.90 -16.44
N ARG A 309 12.75 18.50 -15.23
CA ARG A 309 11.37 18.61 -14.72
C ARG A 309 10.91 20.07 -14.64
N ILE A 310 11.77 20.95 -14.12
CA ILE A 310 11.48 22.38 -14.08
C ILE A 310 11.30 22.94 -15.49
N LEU A 311 12.17 22.55 -16.44
CA LEU A 311 12.05 22.93 -17.85
C LEU A 311 10.72 22.46 -18.45
N LEU A 312 10.33 21.21 -18.23
CA LEU A 312 9.05 20.71 -18.70
C LEU A 312 7.88 21.53 -18.13
N ASN A 313 7.92 21.85 -16.84
CA ASN A 313 6.88 22.66 -16.19
C ASN A 313 6.80 24.07 -16.77
N THR A 314 7.94 24.73 -17.08
CA THR A 314 7.95 26.06 -17.71
C THR A 314 7.42 26.03 -19.15
N LEU A 315 7.54 24.90 -19.84
CA LEU A 315 6.96 24.66 -21.16
C LEU A 315 5.46 24.27 -21.11
N GLY A 316 4.89 24.15 -19.90
CA GLY A 316 3.50 23.82 -19.64
C GLY A 316 3.18 22.32 -19.62
N GLY A 317 4.20 21.46 -19.49
CA GLY A 317 4.05 20.02 -19.29
C GLY A 317 4.00 19.62 -17.81
N ARG A 318 3.89 18.31 -17.55
CA ARG A 318 4.01 17.69 -16.23
C ARG A 318 4.78 16.40 -16.35
N MET A 319 5.59 16.09 -15.34
CA MET A 319 6.44 14.90 -15.35
C MET A 319 5.62 13.62 -15.66
N PRO A 320 5.98 12.88 -16.73
CA PRO A 320 5.35 11.60 -17.00
C PRO A 320 5.87 10.54 -16.03
N TYR A 321 4.93 9.78 -15.46
CA TYR A 321 5.23 8.68 -14.57
C TYR A 321 4.65 7.37 -15.10
N GLY A 322 5.43 6.31 -14.94
CA GLY A 322 5.04 4.93 -15.17
C GLY A 322 4.98 4.16 -13.87
N ILE A 323 4.52 2.92 -13.97
CA ILE A 323 4.43 1.96 -12.88
C ILE A 323 5.23 0.73 -13.26
N ARG A 324 6.01 0.21 -12.32
CA ARG A 324 6.79 -1.02 -12.46
C ARG A 324 6.78 -1.82 -11.17
N ILE A 325 7.23 -3.07 -11.23
CA ILE A 325 7.53 -3.87 -10.04
C ILE A 325 8.62 -3.20 -9.20
N ALA A 326 8.45 -3.21 -7.88
CA ALA A 326 9.34 -2.56 -6.91
C ALA A 326 10.58 -3.39 -6.58
N GLY A 327 11.34 -3.77 -7.61
CA GLY A 327 12.57 -4.56 -7.49
C GLY A 327 12.99 -5.20 -8.81
N LYS A 328 14.30 -5.37 -8.99
CA LYS A 328 14.89 -5.97 -10.21
C LYS A 328 14.48 -7.43 -10.42
N ASP A 329 14.20 -8.15 -9.34
CA ASP A 329 13.83 -9.55 -9.31
C ASP A 329 12.79 -9.83 -8.20
N ALA A 330 12.31 -11.07 -8.16
CA ALA A 330 11.38 -11.53 -7.15
C ALA A 330 11.92 -11.45 -5.71
N GLY A 331 13.22 -11.68 -5.52
CA GLY A 331 13.89 -11.63 -4.22
C GLY A 331 13.88 -10.22 -3.64
N ALA A 332 14.21 -9.23 -4.45
CA ALA A 332 14.20 -7.82 -4.07
C ALA A 332 12.81 -7.34 -3.65
N VAL A 333 11.77 -7.72 -4.41
CA VAL A 333 10.36 -7.41 -4.07
C VAL A 333 9.98 -8.07 -2.75
N ARG A 334 10.27 -9.36 -2.60
CA ARG A 334 9.99 -10.11 -1.36
C ARG A 334 10.67 -9.48 -0.15
N GLU A 335 11.95 -9.15 -0.26
CA GLU A 335 12.71 -8.50 0.82
C GLU A 335 12.11 -7.12 1.16
N GLY A 336 11.78 -6.32 0.15
CA GLY A 336 11.16 -5.00 0.32
C GLY A 336 9.83 -5.05 1.05
N VAL A 337 8.92 -5.94 0.64
CA VAL A 337 7.62 -6.15 1.28
C VAL A 337 7.78 -6.69 2.69
N MET A 338 8.64 -7.69 2.89
CA MET A 338 8.90 -8.24 4.23
C MET A 338 9.47 -7.19 5.17
N ARG A 339 10.43 -6.36 4.74
CA ARG A 339 11.02 -5.30 5.56
C ARG A 339 9.96 -4.29 6.04
N LYS A 340 9.00 -3.92 5.18
CA LYS A 340 7.88 -3.04 5.55
C LYS A 340 6.90 -3.72 6.51
N ALA A 341 6.59 -5.00 6.28
CA ALA A 341 5.77 -5.80 7.18
C ALA A 341 6.39 -5.95 8.57
N GLU A 342 7.69 -6.26 8.65
CA GLU A 342 8.41 -6.40 9.91
C GLU A 342 8.48 -5.11 10.72
N ARG A 343 8.69 -3.98 10.03
CA ARG A 343 8.61 -2.64 10.64
C ARG A 343 7.24 -2.40 11.27
N THR A 344 6.18 -2.71 10.53
CA THR A 344 4.78 -2.55 10.99
C THR A 344 4.50 -3.45 12.20
N LEU A 345 4.83 -4.74 12.11
CA LEU A 345 4.65 -5.70 13.20
C LEU A 345 5.48 -5.34 14.45
N ARG A 346 6.69 -4.80 14.29
CA ARG A 346 7.50 -4.30 15.42
C ARG A 346 6.80 -3.15 16.14
N ARG A 347 6.22 -2.19 15.40
CA ARG A 347 5.43 -1.11 16.00
C ARG A 347 4.21 -1.66 16.74
N MET A 348 3.49 -2.60 16.14
CA MET A 348 2.34 -3.27 16.76
C MET A 348 2.70 -3.97 18.07
N ARG A 349 3.79 -4.76 18.10
CA ARG A 349 4.28 -5.38 19.34
C ARG A 349 4.66 -4.34 20.40
N THR A 350 5.28 -3.23 20.00
CA THR A 350 5.67 -2.16 20.94
C THR A 350 4.44 -1.51 21.57
N VAL A 351 3.39 -1.25 20.78
CA VAL A 351 2.14 -0.66 21.29
C VAL A 351 1.34 -1.66 22.12
N ALA A 352 1.33 -2.94 21.73
CA ALA A 352 0.71 -4.01 22.51
C ALA A 352 1.34 -4.16 23.91
N GLN A 353 2.68 -4.11 24.00
CA GLN A 353 3.36 -4.12 25.30
C GLN A 353 2.95 -2.92 26.15
N ARG A 354 2.96 -1.71 25.58
CA ARG A 354 2.54 -0.50 26.30
C ARG A 354 1.09 -0.55 26.77
N LEU A 355 0.23 -1.23 26.02
CA LEU A 355 -1.17 -1.40 26.40
C LEU A 355 -1.29 -2.30 27.61
N ASP A 356 -0.60 -3.45 27.63
CA ASP A 356 -0.58 -4.32 28.80
C ASP A 356 0.01 -3.57 30.02
N ASP A 357 1.14 -2.88 29.87
CA ASP A 357 1.77 -2.10 30.95
C ASP A 357 0.79 -1.03 31.51
N ALA A 358 0.01 -0.37 30.65
CA ALA A 358 -0.95 0.65 31.06
C ALA A 358 -2.20 0.07 31.75
N LEU A 359 -2.56 -1.19 31.46
CA LEU A 359 -3.65 -1.87 32.15
C LEU A 359 -3.21 -2.32 33.55
N ASP A 360 -1.99 -2.86 33.68
CA ASP A 360 -1.41 -3.26 34.97
C ASP A 360 -1.23 -2.07 35.94
N ASP A 361 -0.79 -0.91 35.41
CA ASP A 361 -0.63 0.34 36.18
C ASP A 361 -1.98 0.87 36.73
N ASN A 362 -3.12 0.54 36.12
CA ASN A 362 -4.45 0.98 36.57
C ASN A 362 -5.09 0.04 37.61
N GLU A 363 -4.57 -1.18 37.75
CA GLU A 363 -5.00 -2.16 38.76
C GLU A 363 -4.23 -2.01 40.10
N SER A 364 -3.14 -1.23 40.10
CA SER A 364 -2.30 -0.91 41.27
C SER A 364 -2.71 0.40 41.95
#